data_AF-A0A5B8XW44-F1
#
_entry.id   AF-A0A5B8XW44-F1
#
_cell.length_a   1.000
_cell.length_b   1.000
_cell.length_c   1.000
_cell.angle_alpha   90.00
_cell.angle_beta   90.00
_cell.angle_gamma   90.00
#
_symmetry.space_group_name_H-M   'P 1'
#
loop_
_entity.id
_entity.type
_entity.pdbx_description
1 polymer ?
#
loop_
_entity_poly.entity_id
_entity_poly.type
_entity_poly.pdbx_seq_one_letter_code
_entity_poly.pdbx_strand_id
1 'polypeptide(L)'
;MKRSLNIVLFASLIAGCSSDSGAPSFTQSEETCGAQNLGYWAAEELHVTGLASNALHHKDGWLYVVESRDNTISTWDIELEQYSPFADLGNDQNPYDLFVGSGVVWVTNYIGRTVSQITQGGENVDAWAAPSFRNPSGVAEFAGHLWVTDVNYISPSQGFGPSTVVKRNLETDEEEVIEMAFLNTQFADVFQLGDEEVLVLTSTGAVQFVDRKAMATSSGAVDVIASDGTMRTVEFPVPSPQRSGALSRPAQPPGSKYLYFTSATAPEIYKLDLETLTWVRGPEDPIVLYESEEDTLHHISAGPDGMLYVTAFNTDEIWRVDTRCDEVLAEPVKVGRSSLLEGPHMIQVVDAPEGGVDAYYLLSLSNRLGRVKFRPSQN
;
A
#
# COMPACT_ATOMS: atom_id res chain seq x y z
N MET A 1 -19.02 -2.89 76.25
CA MET A 1 -19.62 -3.65 75.14
C MET A 1 -18.83 -3.33 73.88
N LYS A 2 -18.14 -4.34 73.33
CA LYS A 2 -17.30 -4.25 72.14
C LYS A 2 -18.16 -3.91 70.91
N ARG A 3 -17.84 -2.82 70.20
CA ARG A 3 -18.30 -2.60 68.81
C ARG A 3 -17.05 -2.62 67.93
N SER A 4 -16.99 -3.65 67.09
CA SER A 4 -15.97 -3.85 66.08
C SER A 4 -16.23 -2.89 64.92
N LEU A 5 -15.25 -2.02 64.63
CA LEU A 5 -15.24 -1.14 63.48
C LEU A 5 -14.35 -1.83 62.43
N ASN A 6 -14.94 -2.40 61.39
CA ASN A 6 -14.21 -2.92 60.24
C ASN A 6 -13.85 -1.74 59.33
N ILE A 7 -12.59 -1.32 59.39
CA ILE A 7 -11.98 -0.42 58.40
C ILE A 7 -11.41 -1.32 57.31
N VAL A 8 -12.02 -1.28 56.13
CA VAL A 8 -11.45 -1.89 54.91
C VAL A 8 -10.46 -0.87 54.33
N LEU A 9 -9.18 -1.25 54.31
CA LEU A 9 -8.10 -0.53 53.65
C LEU A 9 -8.40 -0.43 52.15
N PHE A 10 -8.57 0.80 51.63
CA PHE A 10 -8.29 1.10 50.24
C PHE A 10 -6.78 1.21 50.08
N ALA A 11 -6.16 0.20 49.47
CA ALA A 11 -4.79 0.30 49.00
C ALA A 11 -4.79 1.09 47.69
N SER A 12 -4.48 2.39 47.78
CA SER A 12 -4.12 3.22 46.66
C SER A 12 -2.74 2.78 46.15
N LEU A 13 -2.73 1.92 45.13
CA LEU A 13 -1.58 1.75 44.25
C LEU A 13 -1.48 3.01 43.40
N ILE A 14 -0.63 3.94 43.85
CA ILE A 14 -0.09 4.99 42.99
C ILE A 14 0.88 4.27 42.05
N ALA A 15 0.37 3.86 40.88
CA ALA A 15 1.24 3.57 39.75
C ALA A 15 1.91 4.89 39.37
N GLY A 16 3.20 5.02 39.69
CA GLY A 16 4.01 6.08 39.14
C GLY A 16 4.12 5.84 37.64
N CYS A 17 3.37 6.61 36.85
CA CYS A 17 3.69 6.80 35.44
C CYS A 17 5.08 7.44 35.38
N SER A 18 6.12 6.67 35.03
CA SER A 18 7.34 7.28 34.52
C SER A 18 7.02 7.75 33.11
N SER A 19 6.56 8.99 32.99
CA SER A 19 6.56 9.73 31.74
C SER A 19 8.01 10.10 31.39
N ASP A 20 8.79 9.11 30.97
CA ASP A 20 10.01 9.33 30.21
C ASP A 20 9.67 9.07 28.74
N SER A 21 8.70 9.83 28.22
CA SER A 21 8.62 10.07 26.78
C SER A 21 9.73 11.07 26.48
N GLY A 22 10.88 10.61 26.01
CA GLY A 22 11.92 11.49 25.50
C GLY A 22 11.28 12.53 24.58
N ALA A 23 11.61 13.81 24.77
CA ALA A 23 11.09 14.86 23.91
C ALA A 23 11.42 14.50 22.45
N PRO A 24 10.43 14.49 21.54
CA PRO A 24 10.65 14.05 20.17
C PRO A 24 11.76 14.88 19.53
N SER A 25 12.69 14.22 18.85
CA SER A 25 13.71 14.89 18.04
C SER A 25 13.01 15.58 16.87
N PHE A 26 12.78 16.88 17.03
CA PHE A 26 12.15 17.70 16.00
C PHE A 26 13.12 17.90 14.84
N THR A 27 12.88 17.21 13.74
CA THR A 27 13.60 17.48 12.49
C THR A 27 12.65 18.27 11.58
N GLN A 28 13.10 19.45 11.15
CA GLN A 28 12.36 20.27 10.20
C GLN A 28 12.64 19.76 8.79
N SER A 29 11.58 19.58 8.00
CA SER A 29 11.73 19.59 6.55
C SER A 29 11.97 21.04 6.10
N GLU A 30 12.79 21.28 5.09
CA GLU A 30 12.92 22.62 4.47
C GLU A 30 11.69 22.92 3.60
N GLU A 31 11.27 24.18 3.54
CA GLU A 31 10.17 24.58 2.67
C GLU A 31 10.63 24.43 1.22
N THR A 32 10.13 23.39 0.56
CA THR A 32 10.25 23.26 -0.90
C THR A 32 8.89 23.62 -1.49
N CYS A 33 8.89 24.42 -2.56
CA CYS A 33 7.67 24.76 -3.32
C CYS A 33 6.52 25.39 -2.52
N GLY A 34 6.83 26.09 -1.41
CA GLY A 34 5.84 26.70 -0.53
C GLY A 34 5.02 25.67 0.26
N ALA A 35 5.60 24.49 0.53
CA ALA A 35 5.06 23.53 1.51
C ALA A 35 5.20 24.10 2.91
N GLN A 36 4.19 23.90 3.75
CA GLN A 36 4.38 24.17 5.17
C GLN A 36 5.45 23.23 5.72
N ASN A 37 6.38 23.78 6.50
CA ASN A 37 7.29 22.98 7.29
C ASN A 37 6.50 22.17 8.32
N LEU A 38 6.44 20.86 8.08
CA LEU A 38 5.95 19.92 9.07
C LEU A 38 7.15 19.38 9.84
N GLY A 39 7.05 19.45 11.16
CA GLY A 39 7.84 18.59 12.02
C GLY A 39 7.27 17.18 12.00
N TYR A 40 8.13 16.19 12.24
CA TYR A 40 7.71 14.79 12.29
C TYR A 40 8.25 14.08 13.53
N TRP A 41 7.54 13.04 13.96
CA TRP A 41 7.98 12.09 14.97
C TRP A 41 7.51 10.69 14.58
N ALA A 42 8.47 9.78 14.48
CA ALA A 42 8.17 8.36 14.40
C ALA A 42 7.73 7.88 15.78
N ALA A 43 6.59 7.20 15.86
CA ALA A 43 6.14 6.61 17.11
C ALA A 43 7.18 5.57 17.59
N GLU A 44 7.51 5.59 18.88
CA GLU A 44 8.43 4.63 19.52
C GLU A 44 7.75 3.28 19.80
N GLU A 45 6.45 3.15 19.58
CA GLU A 45 5.72 1.89 19.73
C GLU A 45 5.33 1.34 18.35
N LEU A 46 5.68 0.07 18.09
CA LEU A 46 5.22 -0.68 16.92
C LEU A 46 4.34 -1.83 17.38
N HIS A 47 3.26 -2.05 16.66
CA HIS A 47 2.38 -3.18 16.89
C HIS A 47 2.89 -4.40 16.14
N VAL A 48 2.85 -5.57 16.80
CA VAL A 48 3.19 -6.85 16.17
C VAL A 48 2.06 -7.21 15.23
N THR A 49 2.37 -7.44 13.97
CA THR A 49 1.45 -8.05 13.02
C THR A 49 1.66 -9.56 13.00
N GLY A 50 0.75 -10.27 12.33
CA GLY A 50 0.99 -11.61 11.83
C GLY A 50 2.14 -11.66 10.82
N LEU A 51 2.55 -12.89 10.49
CA LEU A 51 3.71 -13.17 9.69
C LEU A 51 3.51 -12.77 8.22
N ALA A 52 4.56 -12.17 7.65
CA ALA A 52 4.62 -11.75 6.25
C ALA A 52 3.42 -10.86 5.86
N SER A 53 3.25 -9.75 6.60
CA SER A 53 2.28 -8.72 6.25
C SER A 53 2.55 -8.24 4.81
N ASN A 54 1.54 -8.20 3.95
CA ASN A 54 1.71 -7.96 2.52
C ASN A 54 1.02 -6.70 2.03
N ALA A 55 -0.23 -6.47 2.44
CA ALA A 55 -0.99 -5.26 2.06
C ALA A 55 -1.50 -4.51 3.29
N LEU A 56 -1.61 -3.20 3.16
CA LEU A 56 -2.18 -2.28 4.14
C LEU A 56 -3.21 -1.40 3.41
N HIS A 57 -4.47 -1.45 3.85
CA HIS A 57 -5.57 -0.69 3.24
C HIS A 57 -6.27 0.17 4.27
N HIS A 58 -6.52 1.43 3.93
CA HIS A 58 -7.30 2.34 4.77
C HIS A 58 -8.73 2.46 4.27
N LYS A 59 -9.71 2.25 5.16
CA LYS A 59 -11.12 2.51 4.88
C LYS A 59 -11.87 2.88 6.15
N ASP A 60 -12.62 3.99 6.10
CA ASP A 60 -13.58 4.41 7.12
C ASP A 60 -13.04 4.41 8.57
N GLY A 61 -11.79 4.87 8.75
CA GLY A 61 -11.15 4.96 10.07
C GLY A 61 -10.40 3.69 10.52
N TRP A 62 -10.37 2.66 9.67
CA TRP A 62 -9.68 1.41 9.93
C TRP A 62 -8.54 1.20 8.96
N LEU A 63 -7.45 0.60 9.44
CA LEU A 63 -6.47 -0.04 8.57
C LEU A 63 -6.70 -1.54 8.59
N TYR A 64 -6.69 -2.16 7.42
CA TYR A 64 -6.74 -3.61 7.24
C TYR A 64 -5.35 -4.09 6.84
N VAL A 65 -4.83 -5.05 7.59
CA VAL A 65 -3.51 -5.65 7.38
C VAL A 65 -3.70 -7.07 6.87
N VAL A 66 -3.21 -7.33 5.66
CA VAL A 66 -3.19 -8.68 5.07
C VAL A 66 -1.92 -9.40 5.54
N GLU A 67 -2.08 -10.55 6.18
CA GLU A 67 -0.98 -11.33 6.77
C GLU A 67 -0.81 -12.65 6.00
N SER A 68 -0.01 -12.61 4.93
CA SER A 68 0.02 -13.66 3.90
C SER A 68 0.44 -15.03 4.41
N ARG A 69 1.31 -15.11 5.43
CA ARG A 69 1.76 -16.41 5.93
C ARG A 69 0.83 -16.98 6.99
N ASP A 70 0.19 -16.12 7.77
CA ASP A 70 -0.77 -16.55 8.79
C ASP A 70 -2.16 -16.81 8.20
N ASN A 71 -2.42 -16.35 6.96
CA ASN A 71 -3.72 -16.46 6.28
C ASN A 71 -4.83 -15.73 7.03
N THR A 72 -4.48 -14.57 7.60
CA THR A 72 -5.38 -13.76 8.39
C THR A 72 -5.46 -12.35 7.84
N ILE A 73 -6.51 -11.66 8.25
CA ILE A 73 -6.61 -10.21 8.18
C ILE A 73 -6.77 -9.72 9.60
N SER A 74 -6.01 -8.70 9.94
CA SER A 74 -6.14 -7.96 11.18
C SER A 74 -6.54 -6.52 10.86
N THR A 75 -7.15 -5.84 11.82
CA THR A 75 -7.50 -4.43 11.72
C THR A 75 -6.82 -3.59 12.78
N TRP A 76 -6.56 -2.34 12.44
CA TRP A 76 -6.15 -1.28 13.35
C TRP A 76 -7.21 -0.20 13.37
N ASP A 77 -7.84 0.00 14.53
CA ASP A 77 -8.70 1.15 14.78
C ASP A 77 -7.82 2.39 14.97
N ILE A 78 -7.95 3.37 14.06
CA ILE A 78 -7.14 4.60 14.12
C ILE A 78 -7.54 5.48 15.31
N GLU A 79 -8.83 5.51 15.67
CA GLU A 79 -9.35 6.33 16.76
C GLU A 79 -9.01 5.73 18.12
N LEU A 80 -9.21 4.41 18.27
CA LEU A 80 -8.94 3.70 19.53
C LEU A 80 -7.48 3.25 19.67
N GLU A 81 -6.68 3.41 18.62
CA GLU A 81 -5.29 2.93 18.54
C GLU A 81 -5.20 1.44 18.94
N GLN A 82 -6.10 0.62 18.38
CA GLN A 82 -6.27 -0.78 18.77
C GLN A 82 -6.09 -1.74 17.61
N TYR A 83 -5.14 -2.67 17.75
CA TYR A 83 -4.95 -3.80 16.84
C TYR A 83 -5.82 -4.98 17.24
N SER A 84 -6.56 -5.56 16.30
CA SER A 84 -7.45 -6.72 16.55
C SER A 84 -7.43 -7.69 15.37
N PRO A 85 -7.54 -9.01 15.61
CA PRO A 85 -7.85 -9.96 14.55
C PRO A 85 -9.20 -9.63 13.92
N PHE A 86 -9.31 -9.76 12.60
CA PHE A 86 -10.54 -9.48 11.86
C PHE A 86 -11.10 -10.74 11.20
N ALA A 87 -10.31 -11.42 10.37
CA ALA A 87 -10.74 -12.60 9.64
C ALA A 87 -9.66 -13.69 9.59
N ASP A 88 -10.10 -14.94 9.60
CA ASP A 88 -9.29 -16.14 9.34
C ASP A 88 -9.73 -16.73 7.99
N LEU A 89 -8.78 -16.88 7.07
CA LEU A 89 -9.03 -17.37 5.71
C LEU A 89 -8.83 -18.88 5.59
N GLY A 90 -8.40 -19.54 6.65
CA GLY A 90 -8.01 -20.94 6.66
C GLY A 90 -6.59 -21.15 6.15
N ASN A 91 -6.20 -22.42 5.96
CA ASN A 91 -4.82 -22.75 5.58
C ASN A 91 -4.58 -22.62 4.07
N ASP A 92 -3.30 -22.46 3.71
CA ASP A 92 -2.78 -22.55 2.34
C ASP A 92 -3.40 -21.54 1.35
N GLN A 93 -3.92 -20.41 1.83
CA GLN A 93 -4.52 -19.36 0.99
C GLN A 93 -3.46 -18.38 0.46
N ASN A 94 -2.56 -17.95 1.33
CA ASN A 94 -1.58 -16.89 1.09
C ASN A 94 -2.26 -15.62 0.54
N PRO A 95 -3.06 -14.92 1.37
CA PRO A 95 -3.76 -13.73 0.91
C PRO A 95 -2.78 -12.66 0.46
N TYR A 96 -3.09 -11.96 -0.62
CA TYR A 96 -2.18 -11.02 -1.26
C TYR A 96 -2.67 -9.59 -1.12
N ASP A 97 -3.88 -9.33 -1.58
CA ASP A 97 -4.50 -8.01 -1.56
C ASP A 97 -5.95 -8.11 -1.08
N LEU A 98 -6.54 -6.97 -0.75
CA LEU A 98 -7.96 -6.90 -0.42
C LEU A 98 -8.62 -5.65 -0.98
N PHE A 99 -9.94 -5.70 -1.07
CA PHE A 99 -10.80 -4.56 -1.33
C PHE A 99 -11.90 -4.51 -0.27
N VAL A 100 -12.08 -3.34 0.36
CA VAL A 100 -13.12 -3.11 1.36
C VAL A 100 -14.30 -2.40 0.71
N GLY A 101 -15.31 -3.16 0.28
CA GLY A 101 -16.56 -2.64 -0.25
C GLY A 101 -17.55 -2.26 0.86
N SER A 102 -18.73 -1.77 0.48
CA SER A 102 -19.74 -1.29 1.45
C SER A 102 -20.42 -2.39 2.28
N GLY A 103 -20.32 -3.66 1.85
CA GLY A 103 -20.94 -4.80 2.54
C GLY A 103 -20.08 -6.05 2.60
N VAL A 104 -18.99 -6.08 1.83
CA VAL A 104 -18.13 -7.23 1.64
C VAL A 104 -16.67 -6.77 1.60
N VAL A 105 -15.79 -7.56 2.18
CA VAL A 105 -14.35 -7.48 1.97
C VAL A 105 -13.94 -8.64 1.06
N TRP A 106 -13.36 -8.31 -0.09
CA TRP A 106 -12.83 -9.30 -1.03
C TRP A 106 -11.34 -9.44 -0.82
N VAL A 107 -10.83 -10.68 -0.86
CA VAL A 107 -9.41 -10.95 -0.61
C VAL A 107 -8.89 -11.92 -1.63
N THR A 108 -7.83 -11.55 -2.34
CA THR A 108 -7.17 -12.46 -3.29
C THR A 108 -6.27 -13.43 -2.55
N ASN A 109 -6.37 -14.72 -2.87
CA ASN A 109 -5.58 -15.78 -2.27
C ASN A 109 -4.59 -16.31 -3.31
N TYR A 110 -3.35 -15.82 -3.25
CA TYR A 110 -2.34 -16.04 -4.28
C TYR A 110 -1.99 -17.51 -4.49
N ILE A 111 -1.84 -18.27 -3.39
CA ILE A 111 -1.55 -19.71 -3.43
C ILE A 111 -2.85 -20.52 -3.52
N GLY A 112 -3.89 -20.08 -2.81
CA GLY A 112 -5.19 -20.73 -2.80
C GLY A 112 -5.90 -20.71 -4.16
N ARG A 113 -5.54 -19.76 -5.03
CA ARG A 113 -6.16 -19.52 -6.35
C ARG A 113 -7.66 -19.23 -6.25
N THR A 114 -8.01 -18.47 -5.23
CA THR A 114 -9.38 -18.07 -4.94
C THR A 114 -9.45 -16.59 -4.61
N VAL A 115 -10.67 -16.09 -4.52
CA VAL A 115 -10.99 -14.84 -3.85
C VAL A 115 -11.96 -15.13 -2.71
N SER A 116 -11.58 -14.81 -1.48
CA SER A 116 -12.46 -14.94 -0.32
C SER A 116 -13.46 -13.79 -0.26
N GLN A 117 -14.69 -14.13 0.11
CA GLN A 117 -15.76 -13.20 0.42
C GLN A 117 -15.92 -13.12 1.93
N ILE A 118 -15.69 -11.95 2.51
CA ILE A 118 -15.72 -11.74 3.95
C ILE A 118 -16.78 -10.70 4.30
N THR A 119 -17.57 -10.96 5.33
CA THR A 119 -18.53 -9.98 5.84
C THR A 119 -17.82 -8.83 6.53
N GLN A 120 -18.51 -7.70 6.71
CA GLN A 120 -17.97 -6.59 7.52
C GLN A 120 -17.71 -6.97 9.00
N GLY A 121 -18.26 -8.09 9.47
CA GLY A 121 -17.99 -8.65 10.79
C GLY A 121 -16.79 -9.59 10.84
N GLY A 122 -16.08 -9.82 9.72
CA GLY A 122 -14.90 -10.69 9.66
C GLY A 122 -15.20 -12.17 9.39
N GLU A 123 -16.45 -12.54 9.16
CA GLU A 123 -16.81 -13.91 8.79
C GLU A 123 -16.47 -14.18 7.31
N ASN A 124 -15.60 -15.15 7.04
CA ASN A 124 -15.33 -15.67 5.71
C ASN A 124 -16.48 -16.58 5.26
N VAL A 125 -17.33 -16.10 4.35
CA VAL A 125 -18.60 -16.75 3.99
C VAL A 125 -18.53 -17.54 2.69
N ASP A 126 -17.56 -17.24 1.82
CA ASP A 126 -17.36 -17.97 0.56
C ASP A 126 -15.92 -17.83 0.06
N ALA A 127 -15.52 -18.73 -0.85
CA ALA A 127 -14.27 -18.63 -1.60
C ALA A 127 -14.52 -18.96 -3.07
N TRP A 128 -14.42 -17.93 -3.91
CA TRP A 128 -14.61 -18.03 -5.35
C TRP A 128 -13.35 -18.51 -6.06
N ALA A 129 -13.47 -19.57 -6.88
CA ALA A 129 -12.37 -20.09 -7.70
C ALA A 129 -12.71 -20.00 -9.20
N ALA A 130 -12.14 -19.03 -9.91
CA ALA A 130 -12.22 -18.97 -11.36
C ALA A 130 -11.28 -20.01 -12.01
N PRO A 131 -11.67 -20.72 -13.08
CA PRO A 131 -10.81 -21.71 -13.75
C PRO A 131 -9.48 -21.15 -14.28
N SER A 132 -9.47 -19.86 -14.63
CA SER A 132 -8.30 -19.14 -15.11
C SER A 132 -7.33 -18.75 -14.00
N PHE A 133 -7.73 -18.75 -12.72
CA PHE A 133 -6.84 -18.34 -11.64
C PHE A 133 -5.59 -19.23 -11.55
N ARG A 134 -4.44 -18.57 -11.51
CA ARG A 134 -3.10 -19.12 -11.29
C ARG A 134 -2.47 -18.47 -10.08
N ASN A 135 -2.51 -17.14 -10.02
CA ASN A 135 -1.99 -16.30 -8.96
C ASN A 135 -2.80 -15.00 -8.87
N PRO A 136 -4.04 -15.04 -8.36
CA PRO A 136 -4.84 -13.83 -8.16
C PRO A 136 -4.09 -12.89 -7.22
N SER A 137 -4.08 -11.60 -7.54
CA SER A 137 -3.18 -10.61 -6.94
C SER A 137 -3.93 -9.36 -6.51
N GLY A 138 -4.32 -8.46 -7.43
CA GLY A 138 -5.13 -7.29 -7.14
C GLY A 138 -6.64 -7.58 -7.24
N VAL A 139 -7.43 -6.82 -6.50
CA VAL A 139 -8.90 -6.90 -6.52
C VAL A 139 -9.54 -5.52 -6.32
N ALA A 140 -10.59 -5.24 -7.09
CA ALA A 140 -11.41 -4.04 -6.93
C ALA A 140 -12.87 -4.28 -7.34
N GLU A 141 -13.82 -3.63 -6.69
CA GLU A 141 -15.18 -3.49 -7.24
C GLU A 141 -15.27 -2.23 -8.10
N PHE A 142 -15.78 -2.37 -9.32
CA PHE A 142 -15.98 -1.24 -10.23
C PHE A 142 -17.13 -1.52 -11.20
N ALA A 143 -18.02 -0.54 -11.35
CA ALA A 143 -19.18 -0.58 -12.26
C ALA A 143 -20.02 -1.88 -12.14
N GLY A 144 -20.31 -2.31 -10.90
CA GLY A 144 -21.12 -3.51 -10.63
C GLY A 144 -20.41 -4.86 -10.84
N HIS A 145 -19.09 -4.83 -11.03
CA HIS A 145 -18.28 -6.03 -11.23
C HIS A 145 -17.14 -6.08 -10.23
N LEU A 146 -16.76 -7.31 -9.86
CA LEU A 146 -15.50 -7.59 -9.21
C LEU A 146 -14.43 -7.82 -10.28
N TRP A 147 -13.33 -7.09 -10.20
CA TRP A 147 -12.19 -7.20 -11.09
C TRP A 147 -11.03 -7.80 -10.31
N VAL A 148 -10.46 -8.89 -10.82
CA VAL A 148 -9.36 -9.61 -10.17
C VAL A 148 -8.22 -9.79 -11.15
N THR A 149 -7.05 -9.27 -10.82
CA THR A 149 -5.86 -9.43 -11.65
C THR A 149 -5.13 -10.72 -11.30
N ASP A 150 -4.61 -11.41 -12.30
CA ASP A 150 -3.84 -12.64 -12.15
C ASP A 150 -2.49 -12.51 -12.85
N VAL A 151 -1.42 -12.54 -12.04
CA VAL A 151 -0.04 -12.31 -12.53
C VAL A 151 0.56 -13.51 -13.25
N ASN A 152 0.02 -14.71 -13.03
CA ASN A 152 0.55 -15.97 -13.57
C ASN A 152 2.09 -16.11 -13.38
N TYR A 153 2.54 -16.04 -12.13
CA TYR A 153 3.95 -16.24 -11.78
C TYR A 153 4.34 -17.71 -11.90
N ILE A 154 5.38 -17.99 -12.67
CA ILE A 154 5.76 -19.37 -12.98
C ILE A 154 6.86 -19.84 -12.03
N SER A 155 7.98 -19.13 -11.98
CA SER A 155 9.12 -19.45 -11.10
C SER A 155 10.18 -18.34 -11.14
N PRO A 156 11.16 -18.33 -10.23
CA PRO A 156 12.26 -17.35 -10.28
C PRO A 156 13.06 -17.36 -11.59
N SER A 157 13.15 -18.52 -12.26
CA SER A 157 13.91 -18.66 -13.52
C SER A 157 13.10 -18.40 -14.77
N GLN A 158 11.76 -18.54 -14.71
CA GLN A 158 10.87 -18.33 -15.85
C GLN A 158 10.13 -17.00 -15.79
N GLY A 159 10.08 -16.36 -14.62
CA GLY A 159 9.37 -15.10 -14.39
C GLY A 159 7.85 -15.30 -14.48
N PHE A 160 7.22 -14.45 -15.29
CA PHE A 160 5.77 -14.34 -15.42
C PHE A 160 5.30 -14.88 -16.77
N GLY A 161 4.21 -15.64 -16.75
CA GLY A 161 3.47 -16.02 -17.96
C GLY A 161 2.46 -14.95 -18.36
N PRO A 162 1.70 -15.17 -19.45
CA PRO A 162 0.61 -14.27 -19.84
C PRO A 162 -0.35 -14.01 -18.66
N SER A 163 -0.58 -12.74 -18.35
CA SER A 163 -1.47 -12.32 -17.28
C SER A 163 -2.92 -12.24 -17.78
N THR A 164 -3.86 -12.45 -16.85
CA THR A 164 -5.29 -12.33 -17.13
C THR A 164 -5.97 -11.48 -16.08
N VAL A 165 -7.11 -10.91 -16.44
CA VAL A 165 -8.02 -10.28 -15.50
C VAL A 165 -9.34 -11.02 -15.57
N VAL A 166 -9.88 -11.40 -14.41
CA VAL A 166 -11.21 -11.99 -14.33
C VAL A 166 -12.17 -10.93 -13.84
N LYS A 167 -13.18 -10.64 -14.65
CA LYS A 167 -14.28 -9.74 -14.34
C LYS A 167 -15.51 -10.58 -14.03
N ARG A 168 -16.05 -10.47 -12.82
CA ARG A 168 -17.28 -11.15 -12.39
C ARG A 168 -18.39 -10.16 -12.13
N ASN A 169 -19.56 -10.37 -12.72
CA ASN A 169 -20.75 -9.60 -12.41
C ASN A 169 -21.25 -9.95 -11.01
N LEU A 170 -21.43 -8.95 -10.14
CA LEU A 170 -21.80 -9.16 -8.74
C LEU A 170 -23.28 -9.56 -8.54
N GLU A 171 -24.13 -9.37 -9.55
CA GLU A 171 -25.56 -9.73 -9.49
C GLU A 171 -25.84 -11.09 -10.13
N THR A 172 -25.17 -11.41 -11.25
CA THR A 172 -25.45 -12.62 -12.06
C THR A 172 -24.41 -13.72 -11.92
N ASP A 173 -23.27 -13.43 -11.28
CA ASP A 173 -22.09 -14.30 -11.22
C ASP A 173 -21.50 -14.68 -12.59
N GLU A 174 -21.87 -13.96 -13.65
CA GLU A 174 -21.27 -14.15 -14.97
C GLU A 174 -19.81 -13.68 -14.97
N GLU A 175 -18.94 -14.50 -15.55
CA GLU A 175 -17.49 -14.28 -15.58
C GLU A 175 -17.00 -14.03 -17.00
N GLU A 176 -16.09 -13.07 -17.12
CA GLU A 176 -15.31 -12.79 -18.33
C GLU A 176 -13.82 -12.86 -17.99
N VAL A 177 -13.04 -13.56 -18.82
CA VAL A 177 -11.58 -13.61 -18.71
C VAL A 177 -10.99 -12.74 -19.81
N ILE A 178 -10.22 -11.75 -19.40
CA ILE A 178 -9.57 -10.78 -20.28
C ILE A 178 -8.08 -11.12 -20.31
N GLU A 179 -7.54 -11.39 -21.50
CA GLU A 179 -6.09 -11.55 -21.68
C GLU A 179 -5.42 -10.19 -21.72
N MET A 180 -4.37 -10.02 -20.92
CA MET A 180 -3.66 -8.74 -20.84
C MET A 180 -2.51 -8.69 -21.84
N ALA A 181 -2.28 -7.51 -22.42
CA ALA A 181 -1.22 -7.29 -23.38
C ALA A 181 0.19 -7.30 -22.75
N PHE A 182 0.27 -7.00 -21.45
CA PHE A 182 1.51 -6.90 -20.69
C PHE A 182 1.55 -7.93 -19.56
N LEU A 183 2.75 -8.32 -19.17
CA LEU A 183 2.97 -9.31 -18.12
C LEU A 183 2.86 -8.67 -16.74
N ASN A 184 2.57 -9.50 -15.74
CA ASN A 184 2.53 -9.12 -14.34
C ASN A 184 1.50 -8.00 -14.07
N THR A 185 0.27 -8.19 -14.56
CA THR A 185 -0.89 -7.35 -14.17
C THR A 185 -1.23 -7.63 -12.72
N GLN A 186 -0.78 -6.76 -11.82
CA GLN A 186 -0.64 -7.05 -10.40
C GLN A 186 -1.63 -6.27 -9.53
N PHE A 187 -1.96 -5.04 -9.91
CA PHE A 187 -2.78 -4.15 -9.10
C PHE A 187 -4.05 -3.76 -9.84
N ALA A 188 -5.14 -3.63 -9.08
CA ALA A 188 -6.43 -3.09 -9.51
C ALA A 188 -6.91 -2.10 -8.45
N ASP A 189 -7.06 -0.84 -8.82
CA ASP A 189 -7.50 0.20 -7.90
C ASP A 189 -8.43 1.18 -8.64
N VAL A 190 -9.39 1.77 -7.93
CA VAL A 190 -10.34 2.74 -8.48
C VAL A 190 -9.89 4.15 -8.13
N PHE A 191 -9.89 5.03 -9.12
CA PHE A 191 -9.44 6.41 -9.00
C PHE A 191 -10.49 7.39 -9.53
N GLN A 192 -10.47 8.61 -9.00
CA GLN A 192 -11.38 9.68 -9.42
C GLN A 192 -10.80 10.43 -10.62
N LEU A 193 -11.61 10.67 -11.66
CA LEU A 193 -11.26 11.48 -12.83
C LEU A 193 -12.38 12.49 -13.10
N GLY A 194 -12.21 13.72 -12.61
CA GLY A 194 -13.29 14.70 -12.62
C GLY A 194 -14.44 14.23 -11.73
N ASP A 195 -15.65 14.11 -12.30
CA ASP A 195 -16.84 13.60 -11.61
C ASP A 195 -17.06 12.08 -11.79
N GLU A 196 -16.18 11.40 -12.54
CA GLU A 196 -16.30 9.98 -12.83
C GLU A 196 -15.24 9.15 -12.08
N GLU A 197 -15.55 7.89 -11.80
CA GLU A 197 -14.56 6.92 -11.36
C GLU A 197 -14.03 6.11 -12.55
N VAL A 198 -12.75 5.77 -12.51
CA VAL A 198 -12.10 4.85 -13.45
C VAL A 198 -11.42 3.73 -12.69
N LEU A 199 -11.48 2.52 -13.24
CA LEU A 199 -10.65 1.42 -12.77
C LEU A 199 -9.28 1.51 -13.47
N VAL A 200 -8.22 1.37 -12.69
CA VAL A 200 -6.85 1.34 -13.19
C VAL A 200 -6.24 0.00 -12.86
N LEU A 201 -5.80 -0.70 -13.90
CA LEU A 201 -5.01 -1.93 -13.77
C LEU A 201 -3.57 -1.60 -14.07
N THR A 202 -2.67 -2.03 -13.19
CA THR A 202 -1.23 -1.79 -13.36
C THR A 202 -0.52 -3.10 -13.67
N SER A 203 0.10 -3.13 -14.84
CA SER A 203 1.02 -4.18 -15.26
C SER A 203 2.45 -3.74 -15.01
N THR A 204 3.08 -4.38 -14.03
CA THR A 204 4.46 -4.08 -13.60
C THR A 204 5.48 -4.40 -14.70
N GLY A 205 5.15 -5.32 -15.61
CA GLY A 205 6.10 -5.94 -16.52
C GLY A 205 6.88 -7.07 -15.85
N ALA A 206 7.61 -7.86 -16.66
CA ALA A 206 8.42 -8.95 -16.17
C ALA A 206 9.66 -8.41 -15.44
N VAL A 207 9.82 -8.80 -14.18
CA VAL A 207 11.03 -8.54 -13.38
C VAL A 207 11.80 -9.84 -13.21
N GLN A 208 13.12 -9.80 -13.42
CA GLN A 208 14.02 -10.94 -13.18
C GLN A 208 15.15 -10.53 -12.26
N PHE A 209 15.67 -11.50 -11.50
CA PHE A 209 16.88 -11.32 -10.70
C PHE A 209 18.10 -11.73 -11.51
N VAL A 210 18.90 -10.76 -11.95
CA VAL A 210 20.17 -10.97 -12.66
C VAL A 210 21.29 -10.47 -11.78
N ASP A 211 22.28 -11.33 -11.48
CA ASP A 211 23.40 -10.99 -10.57
C ASP A 211 22.96 -10.44 -9.21
N ARG A 212 21.84 -10.98 -8.67
CA ARG A 212 21.16 -10.55 -7.44
C ARG A 212 20.52 -9.15 -7.52
N LYS A 213 20.36 -8.61 -8.72
CA LYS A 213 19.64 -7.36 -8.97
C LYS A 213 18.29 -7.60 -9.63
N ALA A 214 17.25 -6.97 -9.11
CA ALA A 214 15.91 -6.95 -9.71
C ALA A 214 15.91 -6.01 -10.91
N MET A 215 15.65 -6.56 -12.09
CA MET A 215 15.69 -5.83 -13.34
C MET A 215 14.37 -5.99 -14.10
N ALA A 216 13.81 -4.89 -14.57
CA ALA A 216 12.73 -4.93 -15.54
C ALA A 216 13.26 -5.51 -16.86
N THR A 217 12.57 -6.52 -17.39
CA THR A 217 12.94 -7.27 -18.61
C THR A 217 11.89 -7.18 -19.71
N SER A 218 10.73 -6.57 -19.41
CA SER A 218 9.72 -6.20 -20.39
C SER A 218 9.04 -4.90 -19.97
N SER A 219 8.44 -4.19 -20.94
CA SER A 219 7.56 -3.06 -20.66
C SER A 219 6.46 -3.44 -19.66
N GLY A 220 6.07 -2.46 -18.85
CA GLY A 220 4.83 -2.46 -18.09
C GLY A 220 3.74 -1.67 -18.83
N ALA A 221 2.58 -1.51 -18.19
CA ALA A 221 1.50 -0.68 -18.72
C ALA A 221 0.50 -0.29 -17.63
N VAL A 222 -0.31 0.71 -17.97
CA VAL A 222 -1.47 1.14 -17.21
C VAL A 222 -2.70 1.01 -18.10
N ASP A 223 -3.66 0.18 -17.72
CA ASP A 223 -4.95 0.07 -18.38
C ASP A 223 -5.98 0.89 -17.60
N VAL A 224 -6.59 1.88 -18.26
CA VAL A 224 -7.63 2.75 -17.68
C VAL A 224 -8.98 2.34 -18.27
N ILE A 225 -9.88 1.91 -17.40
CA ILE A 225 -11.19 1.36 -17.75
C ILE A 225 -12.28 2.30 -17.26
N ALA A 226 -13.08 2.80 -18.20
CA ALA A 226 -14.25 3.62 -17.90
C ALA A 226 -15.45 2.78 -17.46
N SER A 227 -16.47 3.42 -16.87
CA SER A 227 -17.66 2.74 -16.35
C SER A 227 -18.48 2.01 -17.43
N ASP A 228 -18.37 2.41 -18.69
CA ASP A 228 -18.97 1.72 -19.84
C ASP A 228 -18.18 0.48 -20.30
N GLY A 229 -17.05 0.19 -19.65
CA GLY A 229 -16.14 -0.91 -19.96
C GLY A 229 -15.08 -0.59 -21.00
N THR A 230 -15.03 0.65 -21.52
CA THR A 230 -13.99 1.07 -22.48
C THR A 230 -12.62 1.07 -21.81
N MET A 231 -11.71 0.25 -22.31
CA MET A 231 -10.32 0.15 -21.84
C MET A 231 -9.38 0.91 -22.75
N ARG A 232 -8.48 1.71 -22.17
CA ARG A 232 -7.40 2.42 -22.85
C ARG A 232 -6.07 2.10 -22.17
N THR A 233 -5.10 1.64 -22.94
CA THR A 233 -3.79 1.20 -22.45
C THR A 233 -2.72 2.25 -22.70
N VAL A 234 -1.89 2.50 -21.70
CA VAL A 234 -0.67 3.32 -21.80
C VAL A 234 0.53 2.45 -21.48
N GLU A 235 1.40 2.23 -22.46
CA GLU A 235 2.64 1.49 -22.23
C GLU A 235 3.61 2.29 -21.36
N PHE A 236 4.30 1.59 -20.45
CA PHE A 236 5.46 2.07 -19.74
C PHE A 236 6.70 1.34 -20.25
N PRO A 237 7.51 1.98 -21.11
CA PRO A 237 8.63 1.31 -21.75
C PRO A 237 9.77 1.07 -20.75
N VAL A 238 10.52 0.00 -20.97
CA VAL A 238 11.82 -0.23 -20.32
C VAL A 238 12.92 0.41 -21.18
N PRO A 239 13.43 1.62 -20.86
CA PRO A 239 14.51 2.23 -21.63
C PRO A 239 15.82 1.44 -21.60
N SER A 240 16.59 1.58 -22.68
CA SER A 240 17.94 1.06 -22.80
C SER A 240 18.97 2.20 -22.64
N PRO A 241 20.04 2.06 -21.83
CA PRO A 241 20.37 0.92 -20.97
C PRO A 241 19.85 1.07 -19.52
N GLN A 242 18.87 0.24 -19.16
CA GLN A 242 18.75 -0.52 -17.90
C GLN A 242 18.79 0.19 -16.54
N ARG A 243 18.47 1.48 -16.48
CA ARG A 243 17.84 2.03 -15.26
C ARG A 243 16.38 2.30 -15.59
N SER A 244 15.57 1.25 -15.55
CA SER A 244 14.13 1.34 -15.79
C SER A 244 13.44 0.75 -14.61
N GLY A 245 12.53 1.53 -14.02
CA GLY A 245 11.67 1.01 -13.01
C GLY A 245 10.70 -0.03 -13.53
N ALA A 246 10.12 -0.77 -12.59
CA ALA A 246 8.95 -1.60 -12.83
C ALA A 246 7.80 -0.96 -12.06
N LEU A 247 6.71 -0.62 -12.75
CA LEU A 247 5.60 0.13 -12.13
C LEU A 247 5.05 -0.62 -10.91
N SER A 248 4.87 0.09 -9.80
CA SER A 248 4.18 -0.41 -8.61
C SER A 248 2.75 0.13 -8.53
N ARG A 249 2.06 -0.13 -7.42
CA ARG A 249 0.73 0.41 -7.14
C ARG A 249 0.74 1.96 -7.20
N PRO A 250 -0.17 2.60 -7.95
CA PRO A 250 -0.23 4.05 -8.02
C PRO A 250 -0.85 4.69 -6.78
N ALA A 251 -0.53 5.97 -6.58
CA ALA A 251 -1.23 6.88 -5.67
C ALA A 251 -1.76 8.09 -6.42
N GLN A 252 -2.91 8.60 -5.97
CA GLN A 252 -3.55 9.80 -6.51
C GLN A 252 -3.69 10.87 -5.42
N PRO A 253 -3.01 12.03 -5.54
CA PRO A 253 -3.27 13.16 -4.67
C PRO A 253 -4.73 13.61 -4.76
N PRO A 254 -5.37 14.01 -3.65
CA PRO A 254 -6.78 14.41 -3.65
C PRO A 254 -7.12 15.47 -4.72
N GLY A 255 -8.14 15.20 -5.52
CA GLY A 255 -8.60 16.09 -6.60
C GLY A 255 -7.63 16.24 -7.79
N SER A 256 -6.55 15.46 -7.82
CA SER A 256 -5.58 15.47 -8.91
C SER A 256 -6.02 14.55 -10.05
N LYS A 257 -5.75 14.96 -11.29
CA LYS A 257 -5.84 14.08 -12.47
C LYS A 257 -4.60 13.22 -12.70
N TYR A 258 -3.60 13.35 -11.84
CA TYR A 258 -2.32 12.64 -11.97
C TYR A 258 -2.26 11.42 -11.07
N LEU A 259 -1.79 10.31 -11.62
CA LEU A 259 -1.33 9.16 -10.86
C LEU A 259 0.19 9.18 -10.74
N TYR A 260 0.68 8.81 -9.57
CA TYR A 260 2.09 8.66 -9.26
C TYR A 260 2.40 7.21 -8.97
N PHE A 261 3.40 6.66 -9.66
CA PHE A 261 3.81 5.27 -9.53
C PHE A 261 5.22 5.24 -8.97
N THR A 262 5.48 4.41 -7.98
CA THR A 262 6.87 4.10 -7.63
C THR A 262 7.40 2.99 -8.52
N SER A 263 8.70 2.75 -8.43
CA SER A 263 9.36 1.63 -9.07
C SER A 263 9.69 0.52 -8.06
N ALA A 264 9.50 -0.74 -8.47
CA ALA A 264 9.94 -1.91 -7.73
C ALA A 264 11.43 -2.27 -7.98
N THR A 265 12.16 -1.48 -8.76
CA THR A 265 13.56 -1.77 -9.17
C THR A 265 14.47 -0.54 -9.19
N ALA A 266 13.94 0.65 -8.94
CA ALA A 266 14.67 1.92 -8.97
C ALA A 266 14.08 2.93 -7.96
N PRO A 267 14.89 3.85 -7.40
CA PRO A 267 14.42 4.88 -6.46
C PRO A 267 13.77 6.04 -7.20
N GLU A 268 12.74 5.74 -7.98
CA GLU A 268 12.12 6.65 -8.94
C GLU A 268 10.60 6.66 -8.80
N ILE A 269 10.00 7.83 -9.05
CA ILE A 269 8.55 8.01 -9.19
C ILE A 269 8.24 8.49 -10.60
N TYR A 270 7.20 7.90 -11.19
CA TYR A 270 6.66 8.26 -12.50
C TYR A 270 5.29 8.91 -12.33
N LYS A 271 4.91 9.77 -13.27
CA LYS A 271 3.67 10.56 -13.23
C LYS A 271 2.91 10.43 -14.54
N LEU A 272 1.68 9.93 -14.45
CA LEU A 272 0.75 9.79 -15.57
C LEU A 272 -0.38 10.81 -15.45
N ASP A 273 -0.72 11.50 -16.52
CA ASP A 273 -1.96 12.29 -16.63
C ASP A 273 -3.11 11.39 -17.09
N LEU A 274 -4.12 11.20 -16.25
CA LEU A 274 -5.29 10.34 -16.55
C LEU A 274 -6.21 10.92 -17.62
N GLU A 275 -6.22 12.23 -17.83
CA GLU A 275 -7.08 12.84 -18.86
C GLU A 275 -6.49 12.60 -20.26
N THR A 276 -5.19 12.85 -20.39
CA THR A 276 -4.49 12.78 -21.68
C THR A 276 -3.86 11.42 -21.94
N LEU A 277 -3.74 10.58 -20.91
CA LEU A 277 -3.07 9.28 -20.95
C LEU A 277 -1.62 9.39 -21.43
N THR A 278 -0.91 10.39 -20.90
CA THR A 278 0.50 10.66 -21.22
C THR A 278 1.37 10.72 -19.98
N TRP A 279 2.59 10.18 -20.09
CA TRP A 279 3.60 10.29 -19.05
C TRP A 279 4.12 11.73 -18.97
N VAL A 280 3.84 12.40 -17.85
CA VAL A 280 4.38 13.72 -17.51
C VAL A 280 5.81 13.58 -16.97
N ARG A 281 6.02 12.53 -16.17
CA ARG A 281 7.34 12.06 -15.71
C ARG A 281 7.43 10.58 -16.07
N GLY A 282 8.17 10.28 -17.13
CA GLY A 282 8.35 8.92 -17.64
C GLY A 282 9.72 8.35 -17.30
N PRO A 283 10.08 7.19 -17.87
CA PRO A 283 11.38 6.57 -17.64
C PRO A 283 12.60 7.43 -18.00
N GLU A 284 12.44 8.41 -18.91
CA GLU A 284 13.52 9.31 -19.34
C GLU A 284 13.66 10.56 -18.47
N ASP A 285 12.62 10.90 -17.71
CA ASP A 285 12.56 12.08 -16.83
C ASP A 285 11.74 11.73 -15.56
N PRO A 286 12.24 10.82 -14.71
CA PRO A 286 11.56 10.46 -13.47
C PRO A 286 11.84 11.45 -12.34
N ILE A 287 11.02 11.42 -11.30
CA ILE A 287 11.35 12.04 -10.02
C ILE A 287 12.27 11.06 -9.28
N VAL A 288 13.53 11.42 -9.09
CA VAL A 288 14.51 10.58 -8.39
C VAL A 288 14.46 10.86 -6.89
N LEU A 289 14.19 9.83 -6.10
CA LEU A 289 14.16 9.92 -4.63
C LEU A 289 15.57 10.07 -4.04
N TYR A 290 16.49 9.21 -4.49
CA TYR A 290 17.90 9.21 -4.09
C TYR A 290 18.76 8.47 -5.12
N GLU A 291 20.07 8.71 -5.09
CA GLU A 291 21.01 7.97 -5.93
C GLU A 291 21.38 6.63 -5.30
N SER A 292 21.26 5.54 -6.08
CA SER A 292 21.63 4.18 -5.67
C SER A 292 21.87 3.30 -6.89
N GLU A 293 22.88 2.44 -6.84
CA GLU A 293 23.10 1.37 -7.82
C GLU A 293 22.54 0.01 -7.35
N GLU A 294 22.04 -0.05 -6.11
CA GLU A 294 21.42 -1.23 -5.53
C GLU A 294 19.94 -1.31 -5.90
N ASP A 295 19.39 -2.52 -5.83
CA ASP A 295 17.96 -2.75 -5.93
C ASP A 295 17.21 -1.89 -4.93
N THR A 296 16.00 -1.49 -5.30
CA THR A 296 15.13 -0.76 -4.39
C THR A 296 13.68 -1.19 -4.57
N LEU A 297 12.95 -1.27 -3.46
CA LEU A 297 11.52 -1.52 -3.44
C LEU A 297 10.85 -0.36 -2.74
N HIS A 298 9.80 0.16 -3.35
CA HIS A 298 9.09 1.32 -2.85
C HIS A 298 7.58 1.12 -2.97
N HIS A 299 6.85 1.69 -2.02
CA HIS A 299 5.40 1.85 -2.08
C HIS A 299 5.07 3.31 -1.84
N ILE A 300 3.96 3.77 -2.42
CA ILE A 300 3.55 5.17 -2.37
C ILE A 300 2.12 5.31 -1.86
N SER A 301 1.87 6.34 -1.06
CA SER A 301 0.52 6.78 -0.69
C SER A 301 0.45 8.29 -0.85
N ALA A 302 -0.67 8.78 -1.36
CA ALA A 302 -0.97 10.20 -1.28
C ALA A 302 -1.54 10.52 0.10
N GLY A 303 -1.11 11.62 0.69
CA GLY A 303 -1.71 12.18 1.89
C GLY A 303 -2.89 13.09 1.57
N PRO A 304 -3.79 13.32 2.53
CA PRO A 304 -4.86 14.32 2.40
C PRO A 304 -4.31 15.75 2.27
N ASP A 305 -3.05 15.97 2.65
CA ASP A 305 -2.31 17.22 2.47
C ASP A 305 -1.81 17.44 1.03
N GLY A 306 -2.11 16.50 0.11
CA GLY A 306 -1.70 16.57 -1.30
C GLY A 306 -0.26 16.14 -1.55
N MET A 307 0.47 15.71 -0.53
CA MET A 307 1.85 15.21 -0.66
C MET A 307 1.86 13.72 -0.98
N LEU A 308 2.99 13.22 -1.46
CA LEU A 308 3.25 11.79 -1.57
C LEU A 308 4.16 11.35 -0.43
N TYR A 309 3.90 10.17 0.09
CA TYR A 309 4.69 9.50 1.11
C TYR A 309 5.15 8.17 0.53
N VAL A 310 6.46 7.95 0.52
CA VAL A 310 7.07 6.83 -0.17
C VAL A 310 7.93 6.04 0.79
N THR A 311 7.65 4.75 0.95
CA THR A 311 8.56 3.86 1.68
C THR A 311 9.74 3.52 0.79
N ALA A 312 10.94 3.49 1.36
CA ALA A 312 12.14 2.97 0.73
C ALA A 312 12.61 1.75 1.52
N PHE A 313 12.28 0.56 0.99
CA PHE A 313 12.45 -0.70 1.69
C PHE A 313 13.89 -0.90 2.13
N ASN A 314 14.86 -0.80 1.21
CA ASN A 314 16.26 -1.17 1.46
C ASN A 314 17.03 -0.18 2.34
N THR A 315 16.46 0.98 2.66
CA THR A 315 17.10 2.01 3.49
C THR A 315 16.37 2.29 4.81
N ASP A 316 15.27 1.58 5.06
CA ASP A 316 14.39 1.75 6.22
C ASP A 316 13.92 3.21 6.39
N GLU A 317 13.43 3.79 5.30
CA GLU A 317 13.07 5.20 5.20
C GLU A 317 11.65 5.43 4.71
N ILE A 318 11.10 6.60 5.08
CA ILE A 318 9.93 7.20 4.45
C ILE A 318 10.34 8.57 3.88
N TRP A 319 10.16 8.72 2.58
CA TRP A 319 10.37 9.94 1.82
C TRP A 319 9.06 10.69 1.65
N ARG A 320 9.15 12.01 1.49
CA ARG A 320 8.02 12.87 1.14
C ARG A 320 8.30 13.60 -0.16
N VAL A 321 7.28 13.75 -1.01
CA VAL A 321 7.40 14.45 -2.29
C VAL A 321 6.24 15.43 -2.45
N ASP A 322 6.56 16.65 -2.87
CA ASP A 322 5.59 17.69 -3.12
C ASP A 322 5.06 17.64 -4.55
N THR A 323 3.78 17.36 -4.70
CA THR A 323 3.12 17.14 -5.99
C THR A 323 2.83 18.42 -6.77
N ARG A 324 3.00 19.60 -6.14
CA ARG A 324 2.82 20.89 -6.81
C ARG A 324 3.97 21.22 -7.75
N CYS A 325 5.15 20.68 -7.46
CA CYS A 325 6.37 20.91 -8.24
C CYS A 325 7.14 19.63 -8.57
N ASP A 326 6.70 18.48 -8.08
CA ASP A 326 7.33 17.18 -8.27
C ASP A 326 8.74 17.09 -7.65
N GLU A 327 8.94 17.70 -6.46
CA GLU A 327 10.24 17.75 -5.76
C GLU A 327 10.23 16.93 -4.47
N VAL A 328 11.36 16.28 -4.18
CA VAL A 328 11.59 15.53 -2.94
C VAL A 328 11.80 16.51 -1.78
N LEU A 329 11.08 16.32 -0.68
CA LEU A 329 11.19 17.13 0.51
C LEU A 329 12.30 16.61 1.43
N ALA A 330 13.33 17.42 1.65
CA ALA A 330 14.39 17.28 2.67
C ALA A 330 14.90 15.84 2.94
N GLU A 331 15.47 15.61 4.12
CA GLU A 331 15.96 14.29 4.55
C GLU A 331 14.80 13.33 4.85
N PRO A 332 14.95 12.03 4.56
CA PRO A 332 13.92 11.04 4.83
C PRO A 332 13.74 10.77 6.32
N VAL A 333 12.56 10.26 6.68
CA VAL A 333 12.30 9.75 8.03
C VAL A 333 12.82 8.34 8.16
N LYS A 334 13.82 8.12 9.02
CA LYS A 334 14.26 6.78 9.40
C LYS A 334 13.19 6.08 10.25
N VAL A 335 12.77 4.89 9.81
CA VAL A 335 11.75 4.08 10.49
C VAL A 335 12.26 2.74 11.00
N GLY A 336 13.40 2.28 10.48
CA GLY A 336 14.10 1.10 10.99
C GLY A 336 14.66 1.35 12.39
N ARG A 337 14.54 0.33 13.25
CA ARG A 337 14.89 0.40 14.68
C ARG A 337 16.12 -0.38 15.06
N SER A 338 16.58 -1.23 14.15
CA SER A 338 17.75 -2.06 14.38
C SER A 338 18.81 -1.76 13.33
N SER A 339 20.01 -2.30 13.53
CA SER A 339 21.04 -2.27 12.49
C SER A 339 20.77 -3.26 11.36
N LEU A 340 19.76 -4.12 11.50
CA LEU A 340 19.28 -5.02 10.46
C LEU A 340 18.13 -4.35 9.72
N LEU A 341 18.07 -4.61 8.41
CA LEU A 341 17.00 -4.18 7.53
C LEU A 341 15.65 -4.69 8.04
N GLU A 342 14.68 -3.78 8.19
CA GLU A 342 13.30 -4.12 8.56
C GLU A 342 12.32 -4.05 7.39
N GLY A 343 12.61 -3.19 6.40
CA GLY A 343 11.95 -3.15 5.10
C GLY A 343 10.55 -2.57 5.15
N PRO A 344 10.37 -1.23 5.21
CA PRO A 344 9.06 -0.60 5.06
C PRO A 344 8.55 -0.85 3.63
N HIS A 345 7.46 -1.59 3.48
CA HIS A 345 7.00 -2.06 2.17
C HIS A 345 5.58 -1.61 1.80
N MET A 346 4.78 -1.15 2.76
CA MET A 346 3.46 -0.55 2.53
C MET A 346 3.30 0.69 3.40
N ILE A 347 2.52 1.65 2.91
CA ILE A 347 2.19 2.88 3.63
C ILE A 347 0.77 3.34 3.32
N GLN A 348 0.09 3.85 4.33
CA GLN A 348 -1.21 4.51 4.23
C GLN A 348 -1.16 5.81 5.02
N VAL A 349 -1.66 6.90 4.44
CA VAL A 349 -1.61 8.23 5.06
C VAL A 349 -3.01 8.76 5.28
N VAL A 350 -3.28 9.20 6.50
CA VAL A 350 -4.60 9.65 6.93
C VAL A 350 -4.52 11.00 7.62
N ASP A 351 -5.64 11.72 7.65
CA ASP A 351 -5.77 12.94 8.46
C ASP A 351 -5.56 12.61 9.92
N ALA A 352 -4.73 13.41 10.59
CA ALA A 352 -4.56 13.28 12.03
C ALA A 352 -5.63 14.12 12.77
N PRO A 353 -6.27 13.58 13.84
CA PRO A 353 -7.25 14.32 14.64
C PRO A 353 -6.71 15.65 15.22
N GLU A 354 -5.40 15.72 15.45
CA GLU A 354 -4.70 16.87 16.02
C GLU A 354 -4.20 17.87 14.95
N GLY A 355 -4.56 17.65 13.67
CA GLY A 355 -4.04 18.38 12.51
C GLY A 355 -2.79 17.73 11.91
N GLY A 356 -2.49 18.04 10.65
CA GLY A 356 -1.43 17.33 9.90
C GLY A 356 -1.86 15.92 9.51
N VAL A 357 -0.90 15.00 9.37
CA VAL A 357 -1.19 13.64 8.88
C VAL A 357 -0.45 12.57 9.69
N ASP A 358 -1.02 11.37 9.73
CA ASP A 358 -0.38 10.17 10.25
C ASP A 358 -0.11 9.20 9.10
N ALA A 359 1.14 8.79 8.96
CA ALA A 359 1.58 7.78 8.00
C ALA A 359 1.80 6.45 8.71
N TYR A 360 0.93 5.49 8.43
CA TYR A 360 1.03 4.12 8.93
C TYR A 360 1.76 3.27 7.92
N TYR A 361 2.70 2.45 8.37
CA TYR A 361 3.55 1.64 7.48
C TYR A 361 3.76 0.24 8.03
N LEU A 362 4.01 -0.72 7.13
CA LEU A 362 4.36 -2.09 7.50
C LEU A 362 5.86 -2.31 7.32
N LEU A 363 6.50 -2.89 8.33
CA LEU A 363 7.87 -3.42 8.25
C LEU A 363 7.79 -4.93 8.01
N SER A 364 8.10 -5.36 6.79
CA SER A 364 7.89 -6.73 6.35
C SER A 364 8.77 -7.73 7.11
N LEU A 365 10.04 -7.40 7.36
CA LEU A 365 11.00 -8.35 7.94
C LEU A 365 10.87 -8.48 9.45
N SER A 366 10.32 -7.47 10.13
CA SER A 366 10.08 -7.51 11.58
C SER A 366 8.62 -7.78 11.98
N ASN A 367 7.70 -7.89 11.00
CA ASN A 367 6.26 -8.09 11.18
C ASN A 367 5.68 -7.03 12.12
N ARG A 368 5.82 -5.76 11.72
CA ARG A 368 5.41 -4.62 12.53
C ARG A 368 4.58 -3.64 11.75
N LEU A 369 3.54 -3.12 12.40
CA LEU A 369 2.83 -1.91 12.01
C LEU A 369 3.42 -0.73 12.78
N GLY A 370 3.92 0.25 12.04
CA GLY A 370 4.46 1.50 12.56
C GLY A 370 3.65 2.71 12.14
N ARG A 371 3.98 3.84 12.77
CA ARG A 371 3.34 5.13 12.53
C ARG A 371 4.38 6.24 12.60
N VAL A 372 4.38 7.13 11.62
CA VAL A 372 5.03 8.44 11.69
C VAL A 372 3.95 9.50 11.70
N LYS A 373 4.03 10.40 12.66
CA LYS A 373 3.11 11.53 12.74
C LYS A 373 3.81 12.77 12.19
N PHE A 374 3.11 13.53 11.37
CA PHE A 374 3.58 14.80 10.80
C PHE A 374 2.64 15.90 11.29
N ARG A 375 3.18 16.92 11.97
CA ARG A 375 2.44 18.06 12.52
C ARG A 375 3.06 19.37 12.02
N PRO A 376 2.26 20.44 11.89
CA PRO A 376 2.80 21.79 11.74
C PRO A 376 3.78 22.10 12.87
N SER A 377 4.89 22.76 12.56
CA SER A 377 5.78 23.28 13.60
C SER A 377 5.01 24.25 14.50
N GLN A 378 4.92 23.96 15.80
CA GLN A 378 4.47 24.98 16.74
C GLN A 378 5.58 26.04 16.83
N ASN A 379 5.27 27.27 16.40
CA ASN A 379 6.14 28.44 16.58
C ASN A 379 6.24 28.85 18.05
#